data_AF-G0ER17-F1
#
_entry.id   AF-G0ER17-F1
#
_cell.length_a   1.000
_cell.length_b   1.000
_cell.length_c   1.000
_cell.angle_alpha   90.00
_cell.angle_beta   90.00
_cell.angle_gamma   90.00
#
_symmetry.space_group_name_H-M   'P 1'
#
loop_
_entity.id
_entity.type
_entity.pdbx_description
1 polymer ?
#
loop_
_entity_poly.entity_id
_entity_poly.type
_entity_poly.pdbx_seq_one_letter_code
_entity_poly.pdbx_strand_id
1 'polypeptide(L)'
;MIRSDLLPGTRSVAPVGRVRPKLILRRRKPLTARELKSVFDRVKKRVLKGGEPFGLFAIKHGQGRVFRLISVKDANYTAQLRVDKALQHMVGTYDGSANLGHVWDDLCAFDRTPPA
;
A
#
# COMPACT_ATOMS: atom_id res chain seq x y z
N MET A 1 39.04 -36.21 -16.83
CA MET A 1 38.88 -36.04 -18.30
C MET A 1 37.50 -36.60 -18.67
N ILE A 2 36.53 -35.74 -19.00
CA ILE A 2 35.99 -35.46 -20.37
C ILE A 2 34.98 -36.55 -20.80
N ARG A 3 33.77 -36.33 -21.30
CA ARG A 3 32.87 -35.20 -21.63
C ARG A 3 31.48 -35.87 -21.82
N SER A 4 30.40 -35.33 -21.25
CA SER A 4 29.33 -34.63 -21.99
C SER A 4 28.80 -35.36 -23.22
N ASP A 5 27.58 -35.89 -23.12
CA ASP A 5 26.62 -35.86 -24.23
C ASP A 5 25.33 -35.19 -23.75
N LEU A 6 25.10 -33.99 -24.28
CA LEU A 6 23.83 -33.29 -24.28
C LEU A 6 22.97 -33.90 -25.39
N LEU A 7 21.71 -34.20 -25.10
CA LEU A 7 20.67 -34.00 -26.10
C LEU A 7 19.48 -33.21 -25.52
N PRO A 8 18.85 -32.36 -26.36
CA PRO A 8 17.98 -31.28 -25.97
C PRO A 8 16.51 -31.71 -25.98
N GLY A 9 15.67 -31.01 -25.22
CA GLY A 9 14.22 -31.08 -25.42
C GLY A 9 13.50 -32.07 -24.51
N THR A 10 13.50 -31.81 -23.22
CA THR A 10 12.33 -32.12 -22.40
C THR A 10 11.81 -30.81 -21.84
N ARG A 11 10.60 -30.45 -22.27
CA ARG A 11 9.81 -29.38 -21.66
C ARG A 11 9.75 -29.68 -20.16
N SER A 12 10.49 -28.91 -19.37
CA SER A 12 10.26 -28.86 -17.94
C SER A 12 8.88 -28.23 -17.77
N VAL A 13 7.86 -29.08 -17.76
CA VAL A 13 6.51 -28.72 -17.35
C VAL A 13 6.63 -28.41 -15.86
N ALA A 14 6.98 -27.16 -15.56
CA ALA A 14 6.90 -26.65 -14.21
C ALA A 14 5.45 -26.88 -13.73
N PRO A 15 5.26 -27.47 -12.54
CA PRO A 15 3.92 -27.79 -12.08
C PRO A 15 3.11 -26.50 -11.97
N VAL A 16 1.94 -26.58 -12.60
CA VAL A 16 0.84 -25.64 -12.57
C VAL A 16 0.62 -25.10 -11.15
N GLY A 17 0.58 -23.78 -11.04
CA GLY A 17 -0.33 -23.12 -10.11
C GLY A 17 -0.04 -23.32 -8.61
N ARG A 18 1.16 -22.96 -8.13
CA ARG A 18 1.20 -22.36 -6.79
C ARG A 18 0.73 -20.92 -6.91
N VAL A 19 -0.59 -20.72 -6.83
CA VAL A 19 -1.15 -19.42 -6.45
C VAL A 19 -0.47 -19.09 -5.12
N ARG A 20 0.52 -18.19 -5.14
CA ARG A 20 1.18 -17.74 -3.93
C ARG A 20 0.05 -17.32 -2.99
N PRO A 21 -0.10 -17.94 -1.80
CA PRO A 21 -1.10 -17.50 -0.86
C PRO A 21 -0.89 -16.00 -0.69
N LYS A 22 -1.96 -15.23 -0.94
CA LYS A 22 -1.97 -13.77 -0.90
C LYS A 22 -1.35 -13.40 0.44
N LEU A 23 -0.09 -13.00 0.41
CA LEU A 23 0.75 -12.97 1.58
C LEU A 23 0.24 -11.77 2.39
N ILE A 24 -0.60 -12.06 3.39
CA ILE A 24 -1.06 -11.08 4.37
C ILE A 24 0.18 -10.71 5.18
N LEU A 25 0.96 -9.78 4.66
CA LEU A 25 2.38 -9.62 4.99
C LEU A 25 2.62 -9.03 6.39
N ARG A 26 1.58 -8.52 7.06
CA ARG A 26 1.50 -8.24 8.50
C ARG A 26 0.05 -7.88 8.81
N ARG A 27 -0.41 -8.13 10.03
CA ARG A 27 -1.60 -7.45 10.54
C ARG A 27 -1.33 -5.94 10.47
N ARG A 28 -2.33 -5.19 10.01
CA ARG A 28 -2.33 -3.73 10.15
C ARG A 28 -2.17 -3.41 11.66
N LYS A 29 -1.66 -2.20 11.97
CA LYS A 29 -1.61 -1.68 13.35
C LYS A 29 -2.25 -0.31 13.32
N PRO A 30 -3.00 0.10 14.36
CA PRO A 30 -3.59 1.42 14.40
C PRO A 30 -2.50 2.50 14.33
N LEU A 31 -2.87 3.68 13.88
CA LEU A 31 -2.00 4.85 13.92
C LEU A 31 -1.80 5.29 15.37
N THR A 32 -0.57 5.61 15.74
CA THR A 32 -0.32 6.29 17.03
C THR A 32 -0.84 7.73 16.96
N ALA A 33 -1.15 8.34 18.11
CA ALA A 33 -1.63 9.73 18.15
C ALA A 33 -0.66 10.72 17.47
N ARG A 34 0.65 10.48 17.57
CA ARG A 34 1.69 11.30 16.92
C ARG A 34 1.66 11.14 15.40
N GLU A 35 1.56 9.91 14.92
CA GLU A 35 1.46 9.61 13.49
C GLU A 35 0.17 10.20 12.90
N LEU A 36 -0.95 10.01 13.60
CA LEU A 36 -2.26 10.48 13.16
C LEU A 36 -2.30 12.01 13.04
N LYS A 37 -1.76 12.74 14.02
CA LYS A 37 -1.62 14.20 13.94
C LYS A 37 -0.75 14.64 12.75
N SER A 38 0.41 14.01 12.58
CA SER A 38 1.36 14.32 11.49
C SER A 38 0.74 14.08 10.11
N VAL A 39 0.03 12.97 9.96
CA VAL A 39 -0.68 12.61 8.72
C VAL A 39 -1.80 13.59 8.44
N PHE A 40 -2.62 13.87 9.44
CA PHE A 40 -3.77 14.76 9.29
C PHE A 40 -3.33 16.17 8.87
N ASP A 41 -2.27 16.72 9.46
CA ASP A 41 -1.74 18.04 9.07
C ASP A 41 -1.26 18.06 7.61
N ARG A 42 -0.67 16.96 7.12
CA ARG A 42 -0.22 16.85 5.73
C ARG A 42 -1.38 16.70 4.76
N VAL A 43 -2.40 15.91 5.12
CA VAL A 43 -3.61 15.76 4.32
C VAL A 43 -4.38 17.07 4.28
N LYS A 44 -4.57 17.73 5.42
CA LYS A 44 -5.20 19.06 5.54
C LYS A 44 -4.56 20.07 4.60
N LYS A 45 -3.22 20.17 4.59
CA LYS A 45 -2.50 21.06 3.67
C LYS A 45 -2.76 20.75 2.19
N ARG A 46 -2.96 19.48 1.83
CA ARG A 46 -3.20 19.05 0.44
C ARG A 46 -4.65 19.28 0.01
N VAL A 47 -5.61 18.97 0.88
CA VAL A 47 -7.04 19.22 0.65
C VAL A 47 -7.29 20.73 0.49
N LEU A 48 -6.77 21.56 1.39
CA LEU A 48 -6.93 23.02 1.35
C LEU A 48 -6.28 23.68 0.12
N LYS A 49 -5.31 23.04 -0.54
CA LYS A 49 -4.61 23.57 -1.72
C LYS A 49 -5.32 23.29 -3.05
N GLY A 50 -6.55 22.78 -3.04
CA GLY A 50 -7.33 22.53 -4.26
C GLY A 50 -7.47 21.06 -4.65
N GLY A 51 -7.36 20.14 -3.68
CA GLY A 51 -7.98 18.82 -3.75
C GLY A 51 -7.69 17.98 -5.00
N GLU A 52 -6.43 17.87 -5.43
CA GLU A 52 -6.11 16.83 -6.42
C GLU A 52 -6.30 15.43 -5.80
N PRO A 53 -6.85 14.45 -6.52
CA PRO A 53 -6.99 13.08 -6.03
C PRO A 53 -5.64 12.51 -5.58
N PHE A 54 -5.58 11.91 -4.41
CA PHE A 54 -4.35 11.33 -3.87
C PHE A 54 -4.62 10.04 -3.07
N GLY A 55 -3.65 9.13 -3.10
CA GLY A 55 -3.58 8.01 -2.18
C GLY A 55 -2.74 8.35 -0.96
N LEU A 56 -3.16 7.86 0.20
CA LEU A 56 -2.41 7.91 1.44
C LEU A 56 -1.90 6.51 1.80
N PHE A 57 -0.58 6.39 1.92
CA PHE A 57 0.10 5.11 2.13
C PHE A 57 0.98 5.15 3.38
N ALA A 58 0.92 4.11 4.19
CA ALA A 58 1.70 3.94 5.42
C ALA A 58 2.87 2.96 5.19
N ILE A 59 4.02 3.46 4.77
CA ILE A 59 5.17 2.64 4.38
C ILE A 59 6.01 2.31 5.61
N LYS A 60 6.33 1.04 5.83
CA LYS A 60 7.27 0.63 6.88
C LYS A 60 8.67 1.18 6.57
N HIS A 61 9.27 1.88 7.53
CA HIS A 61 10.64 2.39 7.43
C HIS A 61 11.38 2.18 8.75
N GLY A 62 12.38 1.29 8.76
CA GLY A 62 13.07 0.89 9.98
C GLY A 62 12.12 0.31 11.04
N GLN A 63 12.14 0.90 12.24
CA GLN A 63 11.24 0.56 13.35
C GLN A 63 9.89 1.28 13.29
N GLY A 64 9.72 2.26 12.39
CA GLY A 64 8.52 3.10 12.31
C GLY A 64 7.79 3.00 10.96
N ARG A 65 6.92 3.98 10.73
CA ARG A 65 6.18 4.16 9.47
C ARG A 65 6.42 5.57 8.94
N VAL A 66 6.48 5.67 7.62
CA VAL A 66 6.51 6.92 6.88
C VAL A 66 5.26 6.99 6.03
N PHE A 67 4.55 8.11 6.13
CA PHE A 67 3.34 8.32 5.36
C PHE A 67 3.67 9.04 4.05
N ARG A 68 3.20 8.49 2.93
CA ARG A 68 3.33 9.12 1.61
C ARG A 68 1.96 9.48 1.07
N LEU A 69 1.85 10.71 0.58
CA LEU A 69 0.72 11.20 -0.19
C LEU A 69 1.16 11.23 -1.65
N ILE A 70 0.55 10.40 -2.49
CA ILE A 70 0.89 10.31 -3.91
C ILE A 70 -0.33 10.72 -4.72
N SER A 71 -0.16 11.63 -5.68
CA SER A 71 -1.24 11.99 -6.60
C SER A 71 -1.66 10.77 -7.41
N VAL A 72 -2.95 10.61 -7.66
CA VAL A 72 -3.44 9.52 -8.54
C VAL A 72 -2.88 9.67 -9.97
N LYS A 73 -2.51 10.89 -10.36
CA LYS A 73 -1.87 11.20 -11.66
C LYS A 73 -0.38 10.86 -11.72
N ASP A 74 0.26 10.53 -10.60
CA ASP A 74 1.69 10.20 -10.57
C ASP A 74 1.94 8.85 -11.27
N ALA A 75 2.96 8.76 -12.12
CA ALA A 75 3.33 7.53 -12.80
C ALA A 75 3.60 6.37 -11.83
N ASN A 76 4.07 6.68 -10.62
CA ASN A 76 4.36 5.70 -9.58
C ASN A 76 3.12 5.28 -8.78
N TYR A 77 1.98 5.95 -8.96
CA TYR A 77 0.77 5.66 -8.18
C TYR A 77 0.33 4.21 -8.32
N THR A 78 0.29 3.67 -9.54
CA THR A 78 -0.14 2.29 -9.79
C THR A 78 0.85 1.27 -9.24
N ALA A 79 2.16 1.54 -9.35
CA ALA A 79 3.21 0.69 -8.79
C ALA A 79 3.12 0.67 -7.26
N GLN A 80 2.99 1.84 -6.63
CA GLN A 80 2.85 1.97 -5.20
C GLN A 80 1.57 1.30 -4.68
N LEU A 81 0.44 1.50 -5.37
CA LEU A 81 -0.85 0.87 -5.03
C LEU A 81 -0.74 -0.67 -5.03
N ARG A 82 -0.01 -1.26 -5.98
CA ARG A 82 0.22 -2.71 -6.03
C ARG A 82 1.05 -3.19 -4.85
N VAL A 83 2.15 -2.50 -4.54
CA VAL A 83 3.03 -2.81 -3.40
C VAL A 83 2.26 -2.69 -2.08
N ASP A 84 1.50 -1.62 -1.90
CA ASP A 84 0.80 -1.36 -0.63
C ASP A 84 -0.48 -2.20 -0.47
N LYS A 85 -1.14 -2.61 -1.56
CA LYS A 85 -2.17 -3.66 -1.50
C LYS A 85 -1.59 -5.00 -1.07
N ALA A 86 -0.39 -5.35 -1.56
CA ALA A 86 0.30 -6.56 -1.15
C ALA A 86 0.78 -6.50 0.32
N LEU A 87 1.20 -5.33 0.79
CA LEU A 87 1.69 -5.11 2.16
C LEU A 87 0.60 -4.69 3.16
N GLN A 88 -0.64 -4.52 2.71
CA GLN A 88 -1.77 -3.99 3.50
C GLN A 88 -1.53 -2.61 4.14
N HIS A 89 -0.65 -1.81 3.54
CA HIS A 89 -0.20 -0.51 4.05
C HIS A 89 -1.01 0.68 3.53
N MET A 90 -2.00 0.45 2.66
CA MET A 90 -2.88 1.49 2.14
C MET A 90 -3.87 1.95 3.21
N VAL A 91 -3.88 3.26 3.48
CA VAL A 91 -4.79 3.90 4.44
C VAL A 91 -6.10 4.26 3.75
N GLY A 92 -6.03 5.02 2.65
CA GLY A 92 -7.20 5.46 1.90
C GLY A 92 -6.83 6.09 0.56
N THR A 93 -7.82 6.23 -0.30
CA THR A 93 -7.73 6.99 -1.56
C THR A 93 -8.80 8.07 -1.52
N TYR A 94 -8.37 9.31 -1.75
CA TYR A 94 -9.24 10.46 -1.72
C TYR A 94 -9.32 11.04 -3.12
N ASP A 95 -10.54 11.22 -3.61
CA ASP A 95 -10.90 11.66 -4.96
C ASP A 95 -10.82 13.19 -5.14
N GLY A 96 -10.36 13.91 -4.11
CA GLY A 96 -10.29 15.37 -4.12
C GLY A 96 -11.54 16.07 -3.59
N SER A 97 -12.67 15.36 -3.48
CA SER A 97 -13.90 15.84 -2.83
C SER A 97 -13.94 15.53 -1.32
N ALA A 98 -12.96 14.75 -0.85
CA ALA A 98 -12.89 14.26 0.52
C ALA A 98 -12.95 15.39 1.57
N ASN A 99 -13.96 15.31 2.44
CA ASN A 99 -14.08 16.15 3.63
C ASN A 99 -13.02 15.76 4.66
N LEU A 100 -12.43 16.74 5.35
CA LEU A 100 -11.48 16.51 6.46
C LEU A 100 -12.08 15.64 7.57
N GLY A 101 -13.39 15.72 7.82
CA GLY A 101 -14.07 14.83 8.77
C GLY A 101 -13.99 13.37 8.34
N HIS A 102 -14.33 13.07 7.08
CA HIS A 102 -14.21 11.72 6.52
C HIS A 102 -12.77 11.20 6.55
N VAL A 103 -11.79 12.05 6.19
CA VAL A 103 -10.37 11.68 6.28
C VAL A 103 -9.99 11.33 7.72
N TRP A 104 -10.47 12.11 8.70
CA TRP A 104 -10.17 11.86 10.10
C TRP A 104 -10.74 10.55 10.61
N ASP A 105 -12.00 10.27 10.28
CA ASP A 105 -12.67 9.02 10.65
C ASP A 105 -11.98 7.82 10.03
N ASP A 106 -11.62 7.92 8.75
CA ASP A 106 -10.91 6.88 8.00
C ASP A 106 -9.50 6.61 8.58
N LEU A 107 -8.79 7.66 9.00
CA LEU A 107 -7.51 7.54 9.73
C LEU A 107 -7.67 6.90 11.10
N CYS A 108 -8.71 7.24 11.84
CA CYS A 108 -8.97 6.68 13.16
C CYS A 108 -9.45 5.22 13.10
N ALA A 109 -10.14 4.87 12.01
CA ALA A 109 -10.61 3.52 11.72
C ALA A 109 -9.54 2.65 11.04
N PHE A 110 -8.41 3.22 10.62
CA PHE A 110 -7.30 2.47 10.03
C PHE A 110 -6.83 1.38 11.00
N ASP A 111 -7.07 0.12 10.63
CA ASP A 111 -6.82 -1.12 11.41
C ASP A 111 -7.88 -1.52 12.46
N ARG A 112 -8.93 -0.72 12.66
CA ARG A 112 -10.10 -1.24 13.36
C ARG A 112 -10.76 -2.23 12.41
N THR A 113 -10.95 -3.46 12.87
CA THR A 113 -11.57 -4.55 12.11
C THR A 113 -12.79 -4.00 11.35
N PRO A 114 -12.94 -4.24 10.03
CA PRO A 114 -14.19 -3.88 9.36
C PRO A 114 -15.34 -4.55 10.13
N PRO A 115 -16.51 -3.88 10.27
CA PRO A 115 -17.69 -4.54 10.82
C PRO A 115 -17.92 -5.83 10.03
N ALA A 116 -18.14 -6.92 10.76
CA ALA A 116 -18.35 -8.26 10.24
C ALA A 116 -19.56 -8.33 9.30
#